data_AF-A0A4T0UNZ8-F1
#
_entry.id   AF-A0A4T0UNZ8-F1
#
_cell.length_a   1.000
_cell.length_b   1.000
_cell.length_c   1.000
_cell.angle_alpha   90.00
_cell.angle_beta   90.00
_cell.angle_gamma   90.00
#
_symmetry.space_group_name_H-M   'P 1'
#
loop_
_entity.id
_entity.type
_entity.pdbx_description
1 polymer ?
#
loop_
_entity_poly.entity_id
_entity_poly.type
_entity_poly.pdbx_seq_one_letter_code
_entity_poly.pdbx_strand_id
1 'polypeptide(L)'
;MKQMLPHPHSDEFPAALRAAREASGMSRAELARKAGIHAVMPRRYEERDCGEFARPSESTYLALNRALGLMPEAQGGAMPSGEPAPLTLKEASIEQIVGELHRRGVQVSLTFPCRTENQVP
;
A
#
# COMPACT_ATOMS: atom_id res chain seq x y z
N MET A 1 -13.39 20.32 -4.07
CA MET A 1 -12.47 19.15 -4.04
C MET A 1 -11.07 19.68 -3.83
N LYS A 2 -10.30 19.17 -2.86
CA LYS A 2 -8.89 19.58 -2.71
C LYS A 2 -8.09 18.95 -3.85
N GLN A 3 -7.23 19.72 -4.49
CA GLN A 3 -6.37 19.23 -5.57
C GLN A 3 -5.31 18.27 -4.99
N MET A 4 -4.99 17.23 -5.75
CA MET A 4 -3.89 16.30 -5.41
C MET A 4 -2.54 17.02 -5.39
N LEU A 5 -1.55 16.40 -4.77
CA LEU A 5 -0.15 16.82 -4.85
C LEU A 5 0.32 16.86 -6.32
N PRO A 6 1.35 17.66 -6.65
CA PRO A 6 2.04 17.56 -7.92
C PRO A 6 2.54 16.14 -8.19
N HIS A 7 2.78 15.80 -9.46
CA HIS A 7 3.32 14.49 -9.82
C HIS A 7 4.64 14.19 -9.07
N PRO A 8 4.91 12.95 -8.60
CA PRO A 8 6.11 12.60 -7.83
C PRO A 8 7.45 12.96 -8.48
N HIS A 9 7.48 13.02 -9.81
CA HIS A 9 8.67 13.40 -10.59
C HIS A 9 8.80 14.91 -10.84
N SER A 10 7.81 15.71 -10.47
CA SER A 10 7.90 17.16 -10.51
C SER A 10 8.95 17.69 -9.52
N ASP A 11 9.54 18.82 -9.86
CA ASP A 11 10.43 19.57 -8.96
C ASP A 11 9.69 20.23 -7.80
N GLU A 12 8.38 20.46 -7.96
CA GLU A 12 7.52 21.10 -6.97
C GLU A 12 7.00 20.14 -5.89
N PHE A 13 7.03 18.83 -6.17
CA PHE A 13 6.46 17.80 -5.29
C PHE A 13 7.00 17.85 -3.85
N PRO A 14 8.31 17.94 -3.60
CA PRO A 14 8.85 17.94 -2.23
C PRO A 14 8.31 19.11 -1.39
N ALA A 15 8.29 20.30 -1.98
CA ALA A 15 7.79 21.51 -1.33
C ALA A 15 6.27 21.43 -1.09
N ALA A 16 5.52 20.96 -2.08
CA ALA A 16 4.07 20.79 -1.97
C ALA A 16 3.67 19.74 -0.91
N LEU A 17 4.39 18.62 -0.83
CA LEU A 17 4.18 17.59 0.19
C LEU A 17 4.39 18.15 1.60
N ARG A 18 5.51 18.88 1.79
CA ARG A 18 5.83 19.54 3.06
C ARG A 18 4.75 20.55 3.46
N ALA A 19 4.37 21.43 2.53
CA ALA A 19 3.37 22.45 2.76
C ALA A 19 2.00 21.84 3.11
N ALA A 20 1.57 20.80 2.39
CA ALA A 20 0.31 20.11 2.66
C ALA A 20 0.31 19.40 4.03
N ARG A 21 1.42 18.78 4.41
CA ARG A 21 1.60 18.16 5.73
C ARG A 21 1.51 19.20 6.84
N GLU A 22 2.24 20.31 6.71
CA GLU A 22 2.28 21.38 7.71
C GLU A 22 0.93 22.10 7.82
N ALA A 23 0.26 22.36 6.70
CA ALA A 23 -1.10 22.91 6.68
C ALA A 23 -2.15 21.97 7.31
N SER A 24 -1.86 20.67 7.37
CA SER A 24 -2.71 19.67 8.04
C SER A 24 -2.32 19.46 9.51
N GLY A 25 -1.37 20.23 10.04
CA GLY A 25 -0.90 20.11 11.42
C GLY A 25 -0.18 18.78 11.74
N MET A 26 0.27 18.04 10.72
CA MET A 26 0.88 16.72 10.92
C MET A 26 2.40 16.80 11.05
N SER A 27 2.95 16.05 11.99
CA SER A 27 4.36 15.68 12.00
C SER A 27 4.68 14.70 10.86
N ARG A 28 5.96 14.55 10.51
CA ARG A 28 6.41 13.55 9.53
C ARG A 28 6.07 12.13 9.96
N ALA A 29 6.22 11.82 11.25
CA ALA A 29 5.87 10.52 11.80
C ALA A 29 4.36 10.22 11.69
N GLU A 30 3.51 11.23 11.90
CA GLU A 30 2.06 11.09 11.70
C GLU A 30 1.69 10.86 10.24
N LEU A 31 2.30 11.61 9.32
CA LEU A 31 2.09 11.39 7.88
C LEU A 31 2.51 9.96 7.48
N ALA A 32 3.68 9.50 7.95
CA ALA A 32 4.16 8.15 7.67
C ALA A 32 3.17 7.09 8.15
N ARG A 33 2.70 7.22 9.40
CA ARG A 33 1.72 6.31 10.00
C ARG A 33 0.38 6.33 9.25
N LYS A 34 -0.13 7.49 8.86
CA LYS A 34 -1.37 7.60 8.07
C LYS A 34 -1.23 7.03 6.66
N ALA A 35 -0.07 7.21 6.03
CA ALA A 35 0.20 6.71 4.69
C ALA A 35 0.66 5.25 4.67
N GLY A 36 0.86 4.59 5.82
CA GLY A 36 1.34 3.21 5.90
C GLY A 36 2.76 3.02 5.38
N ILE A 37 3.65 4.01 5.58
CA ILE A 37 5.05 3.98 5.13
C ILE A 37 6.03 4.12 6.30
N HIS A 38 7.30 3.79 6.08
CA HIS A 38 8.34 3.90 7.10
C HIS A 38 8.56 5.36 7.53
N ALA A 39 8.80 5.58 8.84
CA ALA A 39 8.87 6.92 9.45
C ALA A 39 9.91 7.87 8.85
N VAL A 40 10.97 7.32 8.23
CA VAL A 40 12.03 8.09 7.56
C VAL A 40 11.61 8.63 6.19
N MET A 41 10.62 8.01 5.54
CA MET A 41 10.32 8.27 4.13
C MET A 41 9.77 9.67 3.86
N PRO A 42 8.89 10.27 4.69
CA PRO A 42 8.45 11.65 4.48
C PRO A 42 9.62 12.64 4.39
N ARG A 43 10.65 12.47 5.22
CA ARG A 43 11.85 13.31 5.15
C ARG A 43 12.55 13.16 3.80
N ARG A 44 12.76 11.93 3.34
CA ARG A 44 13.40 11.63 2.04
C ARG A 44 12.62 12.16 0.84
N TYR A 45 11.31 12.36 0.99
CA TYR A 45 10.46 12.93 -0.05
C TYR A 45 10.38 14.46 -0.01
N GLU A 46 10.55 15.07 1.16
CA GLU A 46 10.47 16.53 1.37
C GLU A 46 11.81 17.24 1.17
N GLU A 47 12.94 16.61 1.51
CA GLU A 47 14.26 17.24 1.56
C GLU A 47 15.13 16.86 0.36
N ARG A 48 15.13 17.69 -0.69
CA ARG A 48 15.94 17.48 -1.91
C ARG A 48 17.45 17.45 -1.65
N ASP A 49 17.91 18.22 -0.67
CA ASP A 49 19.32 18.35 -0.34
C ASP A 49 19.82 17.22 0.58
N CYS A 50 18.93 16.31 1.01
CA CYS A 50 19.32 15.12 1.75
C CYS A 50 19.98 14.12 0.79
N GLY A 51 21.13 13.56 1.18
CA GLY A 51 21.81 12.52 0.39
C GLY A 51 20.99 11.24 0.16
N GLU A 52 19.87 11.09 0.85
CA GLU A 52 18.92 9.98 0.72
C GLU A 52 17.60 10.41 0.06
N PHE A 53 17.59 11.55 -0.65
CA PHE A 53 16.41 12.02 -1.36
C PHE A 53 15.89 10.92 -2.30
N ALA A 54 14.59 10.66 -2.22
CA ALA A 54 13.92 9.64 -3.01
C ALA A 54 12.62 10.20 -3.59
N ARG A 55 12.12 9.55 -4.64
CA ARG A 55 10.77 9.80 -5.15
C ARG A 55 9.88 8.63 -4.74
N PRO A 56 8.64 8.88 -4.29
CA PRO A 56 7.73 7.80 -3.94
C PRO A 56 7.33 7.00 -5.19
N SER A 57 7.05 5.71 -5.00
CA SER A 57 6.32 4.92 -6.00
C SER A 57 4.93 5.49 -6.23
N GLU A 58 4.28 5.10 -7.32
CA GLU A 58 2.90 5.48 -7.61
C GLU A 58 1.94 5.07 -6.48
N SER A 59 2.08 3.86 -5.94
CA SER A 59 1.29 3.38 -4.79
C SER A 59 1.50 4.24 -3.53
N THR A 60 2.74 4.64 -3.25
CA THR A 60 3.06 5.50 -2.11
C THR A 60 2.52 6.91 -2.31
N TYR A 61 2.62 7.44 -3.53
CA TYR A 61 2.06 8.74 -3.90
C TYR A 61 0.55 8.81 -3.65
N LEU A 62 -0.20 7.77 -4.04
CA LEU A 62 -1.63 7.69 -3.76
C LEU A 62 -1.90 7.62 -2.26
N ALA A 63 -1.11 6.85 -1.50
CA ALA A 63 -1.24 6.76 -0.05
C ALA A 63 -1.00 8.11 0.64
N LEU A 64 -0.01 8.90 0.21
CA LEU A 64 0.26 10.25 0.72
C LEU A 64 -0.92 11.19 0.45
N ASN A 65 -1.48 11.17 -0.76
CA ASN A 65 -2.64 11.99 -1.12
C ASN A 65 -3.87 11.64 -0.27
N ARG A 66 -4.10 10.35 0.00
CA ARG A 66 -5.18 9.91 0.92
C ARG A 66 -4.93 10.34 2.36
N ALA A 67 -3.70 10.16 2.86
CA ALA A 67 -3.33 10.54 4.22
C ALA A 67 -3.53 12.05 4.50
N LEU A 68 -3.36 12.88 3.47
CA LEU A 68 -3.58 14.33 3.51
C LEU A 68 -5.03 14.74 3.23
N GLY A 69 -5.94 13.79 2.97
CA GLY A 69 -7.33 14.05 2.62
C GLY A 69 -7.52 14.78 1.29
N LEU A 70 -6.55 14.65 0.38
CA LEU A 70 -6.60 15.21 -0.99
C LEU A 70 -7.29 14.26 -1.97
N MET A 71 -7.41 12.98 -1.60
CA MET A 71 -8.23 11.99 -2.29
C MET A 71 -9.28 11.42 -1.33
N PRO A 72 -10.49 11.11 -1.82
CA PRO A 72 -11.45 10.34 -1.04
C PRO A 72 -10.83 9.01 -0.64
N GLU A 73 -11.14 8.55 0.58
CA GLU A 73 -10.78 7.19 0.97
C GLU A 73 -11.44 6.22 -0.02
N ALA A 74 -10.61 5.45 -0.72
CA ALA A 74 -11.11 4.25 -1.37
C ALA A 74 -11.61 3.36 -0.22
N GLN A 75 -12.91 3.09 -0.17
CA GLN A 75 -13.49 2.11 0.73
C GLN A 75 -12.75 0.78 0.49
N GLY A 76 -11.85 0.41 1.40
CA GLY A 76 -11.06 -0.82 1.31
C GLY A 76 -9.59 -0.59 0.99
N GLY A 77 -8.73 -0.82 2.00
CA GLY A 77 -7.29 -0.93 1.82
C GLY A 77 -6.46 -0.27 2.91
N ALA A 78 -6.83 -0.44 4.19
CA ALA A 78 -5.82 -0.41 5.24
C ALA A 78 -4.81 -1.52 4.91
N MET A 79 -3.62 -1.16 4.43
CA MET A 79 -2.48 -2.07 4.46
C MET A 79 -2.13 -2.25 5.94
N PRO A 80 -2.34 -3.43 6.55
CA PRO A 80 -1.98 -3.62 7.94
C PRO A 80 -0.46 -3.68 8.01
N SER A 81 0.16 -2.65 8.62
CA SER A 81 1.50 -2.78 9.23
C SER A 81 1.44 -3.43 10.62
N GLY A 82 0.44 -4.27 10.86
CA GLY A 82 0.48 -5.26 11.93
C GLY A 82 0.76 -6.60 11.30
N GLU A 83 1.60 -7.43 11.93
CA GLU A 83 1.61 -8.86 11.63
C GLU A 83 0.15 -9.31 11.55
N PRO A 84 -0.31 -9.86 10.41
CA PRO A 84 -1.67 -10.35 10.31
C PRO A 84 -1.83 -11.39 11.41
N ALA A 85 -2.85 -11.22 12.27
CA ALA A 85 -3.18 -12.21 13.28
C ALA A 85 -3.18 -13.59 12.60
N PRO A 86 -2.61 -14.62 13.24
CA PRO A 86 -2.45 -15.92 12.60
C PRO A 86 -3.82 -16.44 12.16
N LEU A 87 -4.06 -16.42 10.85
CA LEU A 87 -5.26 -16.99 10.25
C LEU A 87 -5.06 -18.51 10.19
N THR A 88 -6.06 -19.25 10.65
CA THR A 88 -6.08 -20.69 10.42
C THR A 88 -6.40 -20.97 8.96
N LEU A 89 -6.03 -22.15 8.46
CA LEU A 89 -6.31 -22.55 7.06
C LEU A 89 -7.81 -22.49 6.72
N LYS A 90 -8.69 -22.67 7.72
CA LYS A 90 -10.14 -22.62 7.57
C LYS A 90 -10.68 -21.20 7.34
N GLU A 91 -9.99 -20.20 7.88
CA GLU A 91 -10.40 -18.80 7.82
C GLU A 91 -9.77 -18.05 6.65
N ALA A 92 -8.68 -18.59 6.10
CA ALA A 92 -7.98 -18.00 4.97
C ALA A 92 -8.75 -18.20 3.67
N SER A 93 -8.87 -17.13 2.88
CA SER A 93 -9.33 -17.21 1.49
C SER A 93 -8.32 -17.96 0.61
N ILE A 94 -8.78 -18.46 -0.54
CA ILE A 94 -7.94 -19.18 -1.50
C ILE A 94 -6.76 -18.31 -1.94
N GLU A 95 -7.00 -17.02 -2.19
CA GLU A 95 -5.99 -16.06 -2.61
C GLU A 95 -4.92 -15.84 -1.54
N GLN A 96 -5.33 -15.77 -0.26
CA GLN A 96 -4.40 -15.66 0.86
C GLN A 96 -3.55 -16.92 1.02
N ILE A 97 -4.15 -18.10 0.83
CA ILE A 97 -3.44 -19.38 0.86
C ILE A 97 -2.40 -19.44 -0.26
N VAL A 98 -2.79 -19.13 -1.50
CA VAL A 98 -1.89 -19.11 -2.65
C VAL A 98 -0.76 -18.10 -2.47
N GLY A 99 -1.06 -16.90 -1.97
CA GLY A 99 -0.07 -15.87 -1.69
C GLY A 99 0.96 -16.29 -0.63
N GLU A 100 0.54 -17.00 0.41
CA GLU A 100 1.43 -17.52 1.44
C GLU A 100 2.35 -18.63 0.90
N LEU A 101 1.80 -19.55 0.10
CA LEU A 101 2.57 -20.64 -0.50
C LEU A 101 3.67 -20.12 -1.43
N HIS A 102 3.34 -19.15 -2.28
CA HIS A 102 4.34 -18.48 -3.14
C HIS A 102 5.41 -17.74 -2.33
N ARG A 103 5.03 -17.06 -1.25
CA ARG A 103 5.99 -16.35 -0.39
C ARG A 103 7.02 -17.30 0.24
N ARG A 104 6.61 -18.53 0.56
CA ARG A 104 7.48 -19.58 1.10
C ARG A 104 8.25 -20.35 0.02
N GLY A 105 8.06 -20.01 -1.26
CA GLY A 105 8.68 -20.70 -2.38
C GLY A 105 8.17 -22.12 -2.59
N VAL A 106 6.98 -22.45 -2.08
CA VAL A 106 6.38 -23.79 -2.22
C VAL A 106 5.58 -23.84 -3.52
N GLN A 107 5.90 -24.80 -4.37
CA GLN A 107 5.13 -25.08 -5.58
C GLN A 107 4.08 -26.16 -5.25
N VAL A 108 2.79 -25.82 -5.40
CA VAL A 108 1.67 -26.72 -5.10
C VAL A 108 0.87 -26.97 -6.37
N SER A 109 0.66 -28.25 -6.70
CA SER A 109 -0.22 -28.68 -7.80
C SER A 109 -1.39 -29.46 -7.22
N LEU A 110 -2.61 -28.98 -7.45
CA LEU A 110 -3.84 -29.68 -7.09
C LEU A 110 -4.46 -30.26 -8.36
N THR A 111 -4.70 -31.57 -8.36
CA THR A 111 -5.39 -32.25 -9.46
C THR A 111 -6.74 -32.72 -8.95
N PHE A 112 -7.81 -32.24 -9.58
CA PHE A 112 -9.15 -32.71 -9.31
C PHE A 112 -9.52 -33.80 -10.31
N PRO A 113 -10.13 -34.92 -9.88
CA PRO A 113 -10.66 -35.89 -10.81
C PRO A 113 -11.82 -35.26 -11.60
N CYS A 114 -11.72 -35.22 -12.93
CA CYS A 114 -12.89 -34.96 -13.78
C CYS A 114 -13.88 -36.11 -13.60
N ARG A 115 -15.00 -35.88 -12.91
CA ARG A 115 -16.16 -36.76 -13.07
C ARG A 115 -16.68 -36.57 -14.48
N THR A 116 -16.39 -37.53 -15.35
CA THR A 116 -17.18 -37.73 -16.57
C THR A 116 -18.57 -38.22 -16.15
N GLU A 117 -19.52 -37.30 -16.01
CA GLU A 117 -20.93 -37.66 -16.10
C GLU A 117 -21.19 -38.13 -17.53
N ASN A 118 -21.22 -39.44 -17.71
CA ASN A 118 -21.85 -40.08 -18.86
C ASN A 118 -22.22 -41.52 -18.47
N GLN A 119 -23.50 -41.71 -18.16
CA GLN A 119 -24.35 -42.66 -18.90
C GLN A 119 -25.79 -42.55 -18.40
N VAL A 120 -26.62 -41.91 -19.22
CA VAL A 120 -28.06 -42.17 -19.36
C VAL A 120 -28.17 -43.22 -20.49
N PRO A 121 -29.00 -44.26 -20.34
CA PRO A 121 -30.36 -44.21 -20.90
C PRO A 121 -31.45 -44.29 -19.84
#